data_AF-A0A830HA23-F1
#
_entry.id   AF-A0A830HA23-F1
#
_cell.length_a   1.000
_cell.length_b   1.000
_cell.length_c   1.000
_cell.angle_alpha   90.00
_cell.angle_beta   90.00
_cell.angle_gamma   90.00
#
_symmetry.space_group_name_H-M   'P 1'
#
loop_
_entity.id
_entity.type
_entity.pdbx_description
1 polymer ?
#
loop_
_entity_poly.entity_id
_entity_poly.type
_entity_poly.pdbx_seq_one_letter_code
_entity_poly.pdbx_strand_id
1 'polypeptide(L)'
;MSSITAGSNGQRGRDMTSTGRYPPTPFHAPFAFYSSIRHADPESLAAIMAKDPYFVTQDNGAGAPIHFATTYKQIDMLHHLLNNGAEINQQDDKGFTPLHRAAYLAHYEGYLEIYEYILSRGGDPSIRTFDYDPYLNPGCKLPVDVAVDDANVRGAIDALNKKYANVQKVRVPHADIGDWWTLYDYGLDVVKTWPANYDPKYPEVAHRQKMEAKKAAEKEARKARRAAKPPMALDDDDDDTAKKPKMPTGPIAFLFPGQGSQMVGMCASVKDDAACKQLFDKAKQVLGYDLLDLCLSGPKDKLDDTRFSQPALFVAGACAVEKIRREKPNALAECAATAGLSLGEYNALVHAGILSFEDALRVVKVRAESMAEAAKAGDPHGMLSVVGLADADLEAICSDVRNSSPAGRVCQLANFLFPQGRVVSGHKTCLEQVQTKATAKGALKAQYVAVSGAFHSPLMQSAAEALRKALMEATFHLPPKMTVISNVLGGPFPANATKEDYVDLLCRQLLEPVMWEKCVKYLLSSGKNQMFELGPNQQLKSMTKRIDASAWKAFSNVQP
;
A
#
# COMPACT_ATOMS: atom_id res chain seq x y z
N MET A 1 15.34 16.91 50.61
CA MET A 1 15.51 16.43 49.22
C MET A 1 14.42 15.41 48.97
N SER A 2 13.26 15.88 48.52
CA SER A 2 12.09 15.03 48.25
C SER A 2 12.13 14.63 46.79
N SER A 3 12.16 13.32 46.52
CA SER A 3 12.14 12.77 45.17
C SER A 3 10.74 12.90 44.58
N ILE A 4 10.71 13.33 43.32
CA ILE A 4 9.54 13.36 42.46
C ILE A 4 9.32 11.93 41.97
N THR A 5 8.22 11.30 42.39
CA THR A 5 7.73 10.04 41.82
C THR A 5 7.01 10.32 40.51
N ALA A 6 7.58 9.79 39.43
CA ALA A 6 6.98 9.79 38.10
C ALA A 6 5.63 9.05 38.13
N GLY A 7 4.58 9.73 37.67
CA GLY A 7 3.24 9.17 37.50
C GLY A 7 3.23 8.06 36.43
N SER A 8 2.59 6.95 36.78
CA SER A 8 2.31 5.81 35.94
C SER A 8 1.39 6.19 34.77
N ASN A 9 1.98 6.50 33.61
CA ASN A 9 1.30 6.63 32.32
C ASN A 9 1.54 5.40 31.43
N GLY A 10 1.60 4.21 32.04
CA GLY A 10 1.82 2.95 31.34
C GLY A 10 0.51 2.18 31.15
N GLN A 11 0.25 1.76 29.90
CA GLN A 11 -0.85 0.90 29.44
C GLN A 11 -2.20 1.59 29.14
N ARG A 12 -2.33 2.24 27.98
CA ARG A 12 -3.65 2.45 27.33
C ARG A 12 -3.83 1.73 25.99
N GLY A 13 -2.86 0.91 25.59
CA GLY A 13 -3.01 -0.02 24.47
C GLY A 13 -2.18 -1.26 24.76
N ARG A 14 -2.82 -2.43 24.85
CA ARG A 14 -2.07 -3.68 24.95
C ARG A 14 -1.31 -3.90 23.64
N ASP A 15 0.02 -3.99 23.72
CA ASP A 15 0.86 -4.36 22.59
C ASP A 15 0.69 -5.87 22.30
N MET A 16 -0.21 -6.18 21.38
CA MET A 16 -0.53 -7.54 20.94
C MET A 16 0.32 -7.99 19.75
N THR A 17 1.32 -7.21 19.32
CA THR A 17 2.16 -7.50 18.14
C THR A 17 2.93 -8.83 18.26
N SER A 18 3.18 -9.28 19.48
CA SER A 18 3.86 -10.54 19.81
C SER A 18 2.99 -11.79 19.64
N THR A 19 1.66 -11.66 19.52
CA THR A 19 0.71 -12.80 19.49
C THR A 19 0.24 -13.17 18.08
N GLY A 20 0.68 -12.45 17.05
CA GLY A 20 0.28 -12.69 15.65
C GLY A 20 -1.21 -12.43 15.37
N ARG A 21 -1.89 -11.66 16.23
CA ARG A 21 -3.32 -11.32 16.10
C ARG A 21 -3.52 -9.81 16.01
N TYR A 22 -3.42 -9.26 14.80
CA TYR A 22 -4.36 -8.21 14.42
C TYR A 22 -5.75 -8.87 14.33
N PRO A 23 -6.84 -8.33 14.92
CA PRO A 23 -8.19 -8.73 14.51
C PRO A 23 -8.39 -8.40 13.04
N PRO A 24 -9.39 -9.03 12.38
CA PRO A 24 -9.38 -9.26 10.94
C PRO A 24 -9.14 -7.93 10.24
N THR A 25 -8.31 -7.93 9.19
CA THR A 25 -8.25 -6.81 8.26
C THR A 25 -9.70 -6.38 8.02
N PRO A 26 -10.13 -5.20 8.52
CA PRO A 26 -11.52 -4.83 8.48
C PRO A 26 -11.94 -4.92 7.02
N PHE A 27 -13.13 -5.45 6.74
CA PHE A 27 -13.56 -5.72 5.36
C PHE A 27 -13.48 -4.43 4.52
N HIS A 28 -13.58 -3.29 5.20
CA HIS A 28 -13.30 -1.97 4.64
C HIS A 28 -12.10 -1.32 5.35
N ALA A 29 -11.25 -0.64 4.58
CA ALA A 29 -10.16 0.14 5.15
C ALA A 29 -10.72 1.23 6.09
N PRO A 30 -10.08 1.54 7.24
CA PRO A 30 -10.55 2.57 8.17
C PRO A 30 -10.83 3.93 7.50
N PHE A 31 -10.06 4.29 6.48
CA PHE A 31 -10.28 5.51 5.70
C PHE A 31 -11.66 5.55 5.03
N ALA A 32 -12.18 4.42 4.52
CA ALA A 32 -13.50 4.39 3.87
C ALA A 32 -14.63 4.76 4.85
N PHE A 33 -14.51 4.32 6.10
CA PHE A 33 -15.45 4.65 7.17
C PHE A 33 -15.37 6.13 7.59
N TYR A 34 -14.16 6.67 7.83
CA TYR A 34 -14.03 8.10 8.15
C TYR A 34 -14.37 9.01 6.96
N SER A 35 -14.21 8.51 5.73
CA SER A 35 -14.62 9.19 4.51
C SER A 35 -16.13 9.26 4.35
N SER A 36 -16.89 8.20 4.68
CA SER A 36 -18.36 8.26 4.63
C SER A 36 -18.92 9.26 5.64
N ILE A 37 -18.31 9.34 6.83
CA ILE A 37 -18.62 10.40 7.80
C ILE A 37 -18.26 11.75 7.19
N ARG A 38 -17.04 11.96 6.69
CA ARG A 38 -16.66 13.25 6.10
C ARG A 38 -17.57 13.70 4.94
N HIS A 39 -18.11 12.77 4.17
CA HIS A 39 -19.00 13.06 3.03
C HIS A 39 -20.49 13.05 3.36
N ALA A 40 -20.88 12.84 4.63
CA ALA A 40 -22.28 12.73 5.05
C ALA A 40 -23.04 11.63 4.29
N ASP A 41 -22.41 10.46 4.12
CA ASP A 41 -22.96 9.31 3.39
C ASP A 41 -23.42 8.19 4.35
N PRO A 42 -24.69 8.22 4.82
CA PRO A 42 -25.21 7.26 5.78
C PRO A 42 -25.42 5.86 5.19
N GLU A 43 -25.60 5.73 3.87
CA GLU A 43 -25.79 4.43 3.22
C GLU A 43 -24.47 3.66 3.17
N SER A 44 -23.39 4.32 2.74
CA SER A 44 -22.05 3.73 2.78
C SER A 44 -21.62 3.43 4.22
N LEU A 45 -21.96 4.32 5.16
CA LEU A 45 -21.71 4.08 6.58
C LEU A 45 -22.44 2.83 7.09
N ALA A 46 -23.74 2.69 6.80
CA ALA A 46 -24.54 1.53 7.18
C ALA A 46 -24.00 0.23 6.56
N ALA A 47 -23.57 0.26 5.29
CA ALA A 47 -22.98 -0.88 4.62
C ALA A 47 -21.64 -1.33 5.24
N ILE A 48 -20.83 -0.38 5.71
CA ILE A 48 -19.59 -0.67 6.43
C ILE A 48 -19.92 -1.23 7.81
N MET A 49 -20.81 -0.59 8.56
CA MET A 49 -21.20 -0.99 9.92
C MET A 49 -21.90 -2.37 9.96
N ALA A 50 -22.61 -2.75 8.90
CA ALA A 50 -23.20 -4.08 8.78
C ALA A 50 -22.15 -5.21 8.77
N LYS A 51 -20.91 -4.92 8.34
CA LYS A 51 -19.80 -5.89 8.33
C LYS A 51 -18.83 -5.68 9.49
N ASP A 52 -18.62 -4.44 9.89
CA ASP A 52 -17.66 -4.02 10.92
C ASP A 52 -18.34 -3.07 11.94
N PRO A 53 -19.20 -3.60 12.84
CA PRO A 53 -20.05 -2.78 13.72
C PRO A 53 -19.30 -2.00 14.81
N TYR A 54 -18.08 -2.40 15.16
CA TYR A 54 -17.25 -1.77 16.19
C TYR A 54 -16.64 -0.43 15.77
N PHE A 55 -16.68 -0.07 14.48
CA PHE A 55 -16.16 1.23 14.05
C PHE A 55 -16.90 2.42 14.65
N VAL A 56 -18.17 2.26 15.06
CA VAL A 56 -19.02 3.35 15.56
C VAL A 56 -18.51 3.99 16.87
N THR A 57 -17.75 3.25 17.68
CA THR A 57 -17.13 3.76 18.91
C THR A 57 -15.60 3.74 18.87
N GLN A 58 -14.98 3.22 17.82
CA GLN A 58 -13.52 3.07 17.77
C GLN A 58 -12.81 4.43 17.72
N ASP A 59 -11.89 4.66 18.65
CA ASP A 59 -11.00 5.83 18.62
C ASP A 59 -9.73 5.50 17.82
N ASN A 60 -9.31 6.44 16.96
CA ASN A 60 -8.08 6.31 16.17
C ASN A 60 -6.90 7.15 16.70
N GLY A 61 -7.02 7.65 17.93
CA GLY A 61 -6.08 8.57 18.57
C GLY A 61 -6.36 10.05 18.28
N ALA A 62 -7.21 10.34 17.29
CA ALA A 62 -7.71 11.68 17.00
C ALA A 62 -9.20 11.84 17.34
N GLY A 63 -9.84 10.82 17.93
CA GLY A 63 -11.24 10.83 18.33
C GLY A 63 -12.07 9.72 17.68
N ALA A 64 -13.14 9.31 18.36
CA ALA A 64 -14.18 8.46 17.81
C ALA A 64 -15.01 9.11 16.68
N PRO A 65 -15.81 8.36 15.91
CA PRO A 65 -16.59 8.83 14.76
C PRO A 65 -17.49 10.02 15.05
N ILE A 66 -18.10 10.01 16.23
CA ILE A 66 -18.96 11.09 16.74
C ILE A 66 -18.21 12.43 16.85
N HIS A 67 -16.92 12.40 17.17
CA HIS A 67 -16.09 13.59 17.21
C HIS A 67 -15.84 14.16 15.81
N PHE A 68 -15.66 13.29 14.82
CA PHE A 68 -15.48 13.71 13.42
C PHE A 68 -16.77 14.28 12.85
N ALA A 69 -17.93 13.66 13.09
CA ALA A 69 -19.22 14.21 12.66
C ALA A 69 -19.46 15.62 13.23
N THR A 70 -19.13 15.84 14.50
CA THR A 70 -19.13 17.18 15.11
C THR A 70 -18.16 18.11 14.40
N THR A 71 -16.90 17.71 14.22
CA THR A 71 -15.84 18.54 13.61
C THR A 71 -16.19 18.95 12.17
N TYR A 72 -16.82 18.05 11.41
CA TYR A 72 -17.27 18.30 10.03
C TYR A 72 -18.64 18.98 9.92
N LYS A 73 -19.24 19.35 11.06
CA LYS A 73 -20.49 20.12 11.14
C LYS A 73 -21.71 19.39 10.56
N GLN A 74 -21.77 18.08 10.77
CA GLN A 74 -22.81 17.23 10.19
C GLN A 74 -23.80 16.75 11.24
N ILE A 75 -24.85 17.53 11.48
CA ILE A 75 -25.89 17.19 12.46
C ILE A 75 -26.63 15.90 12.07
N ASP A 76 -26.92 15.69 10.79
CA ASP A 76 -27.62 14.49 10.32
C ASP A 76 -26.79 13.22 10.54
N MET A 77 -25.48 13.31 10.27
CA MET A 77 -24.55 12.22 10.52
C MET A 77 -24.37 11.96 12.02
N LEU A 78 -24.32 13.02 12.82
CA LEU A 78 -24.29 12.94 14.27
C LEU A 78 -25.56 12.25 14.82
N HIS A 79 -26.73 12.56 14.27
CA HIS A 79 -27.99 11.87 14.55
C HIS A 79 -27.92 10.38 14.19
N HIS A 80 -27.42 10.08 12.99
CA HIS A 80 -27.29 8.71 12.52
C HIS A 80 -26.35 7.87 13.39
N LEU A 81 -25.18 8.39 13.74
CA LEU A 81 -24.21 7.70 14.60
C LEU A 81 -24.77 7.42 16.01
N LEU A 82 -25.46 8.39 16.61
CA LEU A 82 -26.10 8.21 17.92
C LEU A 82 -27.19 7.13 17.89
N ASN A 83 -27.99 7.06 16.82
CA ASN A 83 -29.01 6.02 16.67
C ASN A 83 -28.41 4.62 16.40
N ASN A 84 -27.14 4.56 16.00
CA ASN A 84 -26.42 3.31 15.73
C ASN A 84 -25.37 2.96 16.80
N GLY A 85 -25.50 3.53 18.01
CA GLY A 85 -24.75 3.09 19.18
C GLY A 85 -23.47 3.85 19.48
N ALA A 86 -23.21 4.98 18.82
CA ALA A 86 -22.17 5.91 19.25
C ALA A 86 -22.45 6.47 20.65
N GLU A 87 -21.40 6.68 21.44
CA GLU A 87 -21.52 7.16 22.81
C GLU A 87 -21.34 8.68 22.88
N ILE A 88 -22.39 9.39 23.31
CA ILE A 88 -22.45 10.85 23.25
C ILE A 88 -21.40 11.56 24.13
N ASN A 89 -21.02 10.93 25.23
CA ASN A 89 -20.04 11.42 26.19
C ASN A 89 -18.69 10.69 26.09
N GLN A 90 -18.44 9.98 24.98
CA GLN A 90 -17.14 9.37 24.74
C GLN A 90 -16.06 10.44 24.75
N GLN A 91 -14.96 10.14 25.44
CA GLN A 91 -13.80 11.01 25.50
C GLN A 91 -12.73 10.45 24.57
N ASP A 92 -12.08 11.32 23.80
CA ASP A 92 -10.86 10.95 23.08
C ASP A 92 -9.66 10.82 24.04
N ASP A 93 -8.48 10.49 23.50
CA ASP A 93 -7.24 10.33 24.28
C ASP A 93 -6.85 11.57 25.10
N LYS A 94 -7.39 12.75 24.76
CA LYS A 94 -7.16 14.02 25.45
C LYS A 94 -8.31 14.41 26.39
N GLY A 95 -9.32 13.55 26.52
CA GLY A 95 -10.48 13.79 27.36
C GLY A 95 -11.53 14.68 26.70
N PHE A 96 -11.39 15.05 25.42
CA PHE A 96 -12.39 15.87 24.75
C PHE A 96 -13.61 15.01 24.43
N THR A 97 -14.78 15.53 24.78
CA THR A 97 -16.06 14.99 24.31
C THR A 97 -16.49 15.68 23.01
N PRO A 98 -17.49 15.16 22.28
CA PRO A 98 -18.12 15.86 21.18
C PRO A 98 -18.60 17.27 21.56
N LEU A 99 -19.06 17.46 22.81
CA LEU A 99 -19.53 18.74 23.32
C LEU A 99 -18.40 19.79 23.43
N HIS A 100 -17.17 19.38 23.77
CA HIS A 100 -16.01 20.28 23.76
C HIS A 100 -15.68 20.76 22.33
N ARG A 101 -15.76 19.85 21.34
CA ARG A 101 -15.53 20.22 19.93
C ARG A 101 -16.63 21.14 19.41
N ALA A 102 -17.88 20.91 19.80
CA ALA A 102 -19.00 21.78 19.44
C ALA A 102 -18.85 23.18 20.07
N ALA A 103 -18.37 23.30 21.31
CA ALA A 103 -18.10 24.60 21.92
C ALA A 103 -16.98 25.36 21.20
N TYR A 104 -15.93 24.65 20.80
CA TYR A 104 -14.87 25.21 19.95
C TYR A 104 -15.44 25.74 18.61
N LEU A 105 -16.28 24.95 17.93
CA LEU A 105 -16.91 25.35 16.67
C LEU A 105 -17.86 26.54 16.84
N ALA A 106 -18.63 26.59 17.93
CA ALA A 106 -19.50 27.72 18.23
C ALA A 106 -18.68 29.02 18.37
N HIS A 107 -17.49 28.94 18.96
CA HIS A 107 -16.61 30.10 19.15
C HIS A 107 -15.98 30.59 17.84
N TYR A 108 -15.39 29.70 17.03
CA TYR A 108 -14.63 30.09 15.85
C TYR A 108 -15.47 30.21 14.57
N GLU A 109 -16.59 29.51 14.52
CA GLU A 109 -17.35 29.32 13.28
C GLU A 109 -18.87 29.52 13.44
N GLY A 110 -19.37 29.76 14.67
CA GLY A 110 -20.76 30.13 14.93
C GLY A 110 -21.77 28.99 14.94
N TYR A 111 -21.33 27.71 14.90
CA TYR A 111 -22.21 26.53 14.86
C TYR A 111 -22.76 26.13 16.24
N LEU A 112 -23.53 27.03 16.85
CA LEU A 112 -24.11 26.80 18.17
C LEU A 112 -25.18 25.68 18.16
N GLU A 113 -25.81 25.43 17.01
CA GLU A 113 -26.86 24.44 16.83
C GLU A 113 -26.37 23.01 17.11
N ILE A 114 -25.10 22.72 16.80
CA ILE A 114 -24.49 21.41 17.08
C ILE A 114 -24.33 21.21 18.59
N TYR A 115 -23.93 22.26 19.31
CA TYR A 115 -23.80 22.24 20.76
C TYR A 115 -25.16 22.01 21.43
N GLU A 116 -26.18 22.74 20.99
CA GLU A 116 -27.57 22.56 21.43
C GLU A 116 -28.08 21.15 21.15
N TYR A 117 -27.82 20.62 19.95
CA TYR A 117 -28.24 19.27 19.57
C TYR A 117 -27.62 18.21 20.48
N ILE A 118 -26.32 18.27 20.76
CA ILE A 118 -25.64 17.32 21.66
C ILE A 118 -26.23 17.40 23.08
N LEU A 119 -26.49 18.61 23.60
CA LEU A 119 -27.16 18.78 24.90
C LEU A 119 -28.57 18.17 24.92
N SER A 120 -29.35 18.38 23.86
CA SER A 120 -30.71 17.83 23.73
C SER A 120 -30.73 16.30 23.74
N ARG A 121 -29.62 15.66 23.36
CA ARG A 121 -29.44 14.20 23.32
C ARG A 121 -28.76 13.65 24.59
N GLY A 122 -28.57 14.50 25.62
CA GLY A 122 -28.04 14.12 26.93
C GLY A 122 -26.51 14.21 27.05
N GLY A 123 -25.84 14.99 26.20
CA GLY A 123 -24.43 15.32 26.39
C GLY A 123 -24.21 16.07 27.71
N ASP A 124 -23.14 15.74 28.44
CA ASP A 124 -22.89 16.29 29.77
C ASP A 124 -21.86 17.44 29.73
N PRO A 125 -22.29 18.70 29.99
CA PRO A 125 -21.38 19.85 30.00
C PRO A 125 -20.49 19.91 31.25
N SER A 126 -20.65 19.00 32.21
CA SER A 126 -19.81 18.94 33.42
C SER A 126 -18.55 18.08 33.26
N ILE A 127 -18.44 17.33 32.16
CA ILE A 127 -17.25 16.52 31.86
C ILE A 127 -16.09 17.46 31.55
N ARG A 128 -14.93 17.20 32.16
CA ARG A 128 -13.70 17.94 31.91
C ARG A 128 -12.75 17.15 31.01
N THR A 129 -11.96 17.86 30.22
CA THR A 129 -10.83 17.29 29.50
C THR A 129 -9.77 16.72 30.46
N PHE A 130 -8.86 15.89 29.94
CA PHE A 130 -7.63 15.59 30.66
C PHE A 130 -6.67 16.79 30.58
N ASP A 131 -5.75 16.88 31.53
CA ASP A 131 -4.78 17.99 31.58
C ASP A 131 -3.78 17.83 30.43
N TYR A 132 -3.99 18.60 29.36
CA TYR A 132 -3.19 18.55 28.14
C TYR A 132 -2.87 19.98 27.68
N ASP A 133 -1.58 20.28 27.54
CA ASP A 133 -1.09 21.59 27.11
C ASP A 133 -0.32 21.48 25.79
N PRO A 134 -0.87 22.02 24.68
CA PRO A 134 -0.12 22.22 23.46
C PRO A 134 0.27 23.70 23.27
N TYR A 135 0.45 24.49 24.33
CA TYR A 135 1.66 25.29 24.62
C TYR A 135 1.46 26.55 25.51
N LEU A 136 0.26 26.99 25.96
CA LEU A 136 0.08 28.24 26.76
C LEU A 136 -1.23 28.39 27.60
N ASN A 137 -2.07 27.37 27.84
CA ASN A 137 -3.31 27.52 28.67
C ASN A 137 -3.68 26.25 29.46
N PRO A 138 -3.01 25.97 30.61
CA PRO A 138 -3.12 24.71 31.34
C PRO A 138 -4.49 24.51 32.04
N GLY A 139 -4.78 23.26 32.41
CA GLY A 139 -5.90 22.86 33.25
C GLY A 139 -7.05 22.18 32.51
N CYS A 140 -7.71 21.25 33.19
CA CYS A 140 -8.86 20.51 32.70
C CYS A 140 -10.04 21.46 32.40
N LYS A 141 -10.42 21.58 31.13
CA LYS A 141 -11.43 22.54 30.66
C LYS A 141 -12.82 21.89 30.67
N LEU A 142 -13.85 22.64 31.03
CA LEU A 142 -15.23 22.32 30.67
C LEU A 142 -15.47 22.70 29.19
N PRO A 143 -16.54 22.22 28.54
CA PRO A 143 -16.87 22.63 27.18
C PRO A 143 -16.95 24.16 27.02
N VAL A 144 -17.57 24.87 27.97
CA VAL A 144 -17.66 26.34 27.94
C VAL A 144 -16.29 27.03 28.04
N ASP A 145 -15.33 26.41 28.75
CA ASP A 145 -13.99 26.97 28.94
C ASP A 145 -13.14 26.89 27.66
N VAL A 146 -13.52 26.02 26.71
CA VAL A 146 -12.85 25.88 25.40
C VAL A 146 -13.13 27.07 24.47
N ALA A 147 -14.23 27.81 24.68
CA ALA A 147 -14.52 29.05 23.97
C ALA A 147 -13.74 30.21 24.61
N VAL A 148 -12.42 30.33 24.34
CA VAL A 148 -11.51 31.16 25.16
C VAL A 148 -11.75 32.68 25.03
N ASP A 149 -12.15 33.19 23.84
CA ASP A 149 -12.02 34.63 23.52
C ASP A 149 -13.34 35.38 23.20
N ASP A 150 -14.53 34.80 23.42
CA ASP A 150 -15.82 35.45 23.11
C ASP A 150 -16.86 35.33 24.24
N ALA A 151 -17.16 36.45 24.91
CA ALA A 151 -18.12 36.52 26.00
C ALA A 151 -19.57 36.31 25.56
N ASN A 152 -19.93 36.66 24.32
CA ASN A 152 -21.27 36.46 23.78
C ASN A 152 -21.51 34.98 23.51
N VAL A 153 -20.53 34.29 22.92
CA VAL A 153 -20.61 32.84 22.68
C VAL A 153 -20.68 32.07 24.00
N ARG A 154 -19.87 32.43 25.01
CA ARG A 154 -19.98 31.84 26.35
C ARG A 154 -21.35 32.05 26.98
N GLY A 155 -21.89 33.27 26.89
CA GLY A 155 -23.24 33.57 27.36
C GLY A 155 -24.31 32.72 26.68
N ALA A 156 -24.17 32.47 25.38
CA ALA A 156 -25.08 31.61 24.62
C ALA A 156 -24.93 30.12 25.01
N ILE A 157 -23.70 29.63 25.19
CA ILE A 157 -23.42 28.28 25.70
C ILE A 157 -24.00 28.09 27.10
N ASP A 158 -23.83 29.07 28.00
CA ASP A 158 -24.38 29.02 29.35
C ASP A 158 -25.91 29.06 29.37
N ALA A 159 -26.52 29.84 28.47
CA ALA A 159 -27.97 29.84 28.29
C ALA A 159 -28.47 28.47 27.84
N LEU A 160 -27.76 27.79 26.93
CA LEU A 160 -28.09 26.43 26.50
C LEU A 160 -27.88 25.41 27.63
N ASN A 161 -26.77 25.49 28.37
CA ASN A 161 -26.51 24.64 29.53
C ASN A 161 -27.65 24.75 30.57
N LYS A 162 -28.19 25.96 30.79
CA LYS A 162 -29.36 26.18 31.65
C LYS A 162 -30.65 25.63 31.04
N LYS A 163 -30.89 25.90 29.75
CA LYS A 163 -32.08 25.43 29.02
C LYS A 163 -32.20 23.89 29.06
N TYR A 164 -31.09 23.19 28.92
CA TYR A 164 -31.03 21.72 28.91
C TYR A 164 -30.61 21.10 30.25
N ALA A 165 -30.58 21.86 31.34
CA ALA A 165 -30.14 21.38 32.65
C ALA A 165 -30.96 20.18 33.18
N ASN A 166 -32.25 20.13 32.83
CA ASN A 166 -33.18 19.07 33.23
C ASN A 166 -33.19 17.87 32.28
N VAL A 167 -32.46 17.92 31.16
CA VAL A 167 -32.32 16.75 30.28
C VAL A 167 -31.44 15.72 30.98
N GLN A 168 -31.92 14.48 31.01
CA GLN A 168 -31.16 13.38 31.60
C GLN A 168 -29.86 13.19 30.83
N LYS A 169 -28.74 13.38 31.53
CA LYS A 169 -27.40 13.19 30.95
C LYS A 169 -27.13 11.71 30.76
N VAL A 170 -26.59 11.37 29.61
CA VAL A 170 -26.06 10.02 29.35
C VAL A 170 -24.81 9.84 30.20
N ARG A 171 -24.58 8.64 30.73
CA ARG A 171 -23.36 8.37 31.50
C ARG A 171 -22.11 8.57 30.66
N VAL A 172 -20.99 8.82 31.33
CA VAL A 172 -19.67 8.70 30.69
C VAL A 172 -19.43 7.21 30.41
N PRO A 173 -19.13 6.83 29.15
CA PRO A 173 -18.83 5.44 28.85
C PRO A 173 -17.49 5.03 29.45
N HIS A 174 -17.26 3.71 29.59
CA HIS A 174 -15.97 3.20 30.03
C HIS A 174 -14.84 3.65 29.09
N ALA A 175 -13.65 3.93 29.63
CA ALA A 175 -12.52 4.42 28.81
C ALA A 175 -12.19 3.46 27.65
N ASP A 176 -12.26 2.15 27.92
CA ASP A 176 -11.98 1.13 26.91
C ASP A 176 -13.08 0.96 25.84
N ILE A 177 -14.15 1.76 25.83
CA ILE A 177 -15.16 1.70 24.75
C ILE A 177 -14.60 2.17 23.40
N GLY A 178 -13.52 2.94 23.43
CA GLY A 178 -12.77 3.41 22.26
C GLY A 178 -11.76 2.40 21.73
N ASP A 179 -11.47 1.35 22.50
CA ASP A 179 -10.41 0.41 22.19
C ASP A 179 -10.91 -0.75 21.32
N TRP A 180 -10.16 -1.07 20.27
CA TRP A 180 -10.56 -2.15 19.36
C TRP A 180 -10.55 -3.53 20.04
N TRP A 181 -9.64 -3.76 20.97
CA TRP A 181 -9.42 -5.09 21.55
C TRP A 181 -10.53 -5.48 22.52
N THR A 182 -11.07 -4.52 23.27
CA THR A 182 -12.21 -4.73 24.18
C THR A 182 -13.48 -5.00 23.41
N LEU A 183 -13.75 -4.21 22.36
CA LEU A 183 -14.92 -4.39 21.50
C LEU A 183 -14.89 -5.74 20.77
N TYR A 184 -13.70 -6.18 20.34
CA TYR A 184 -13.55 -7.46 19.67
C TYR A 184 -13.69 -8.66 20.61
N ASP A 185 -13.03 -8.62 21.77
CA ASP A 185 -12.98 -9.77 22.69
C ASP A 185 -14.22 -9.89 23.57
N TYR A 186 -14.86 -8.77 23.93
CA TYR A 186 -16.01 -8.74 24.85
C TYR A 186 -17.31 -8.32 24.16
N GLY A 187 -17.26 -7.59 23.05
CA GLY A 187 -18.44 -7.07 22.35
C GLY A 187 -18.92 -5.73 22.89
N LEU A 188 -19.46 -4.88 22.00
CA LEU A 188 -19.89 -3.52 22.32
C LEU A 188 -20.92 -3.47 23.47
N ASP A 189 -21.94 -4.33 23.46
CA ASP A 189 -22.99 -4.33 24.47
C ASP A 189 -22.45 -4.66 25.87
N VAL A 190 -21.49 -5.57 25.95
CA VAL A 190 -20.84 -5.94 27.21
C VAL A 190 -19.99 -4.79 27.72
N VAL A 191 -19.13 -4.22 26.87
CA VAL A 191 -18.24 -3.11 27.23
C VAL A 191 -19.04 -1.90 27.69
N LYS A 192 -20.19 -1.62 27.06
CA LYS A 192 -21.12 -0.58 27.51
C LYS A 192 -21.51 -0.79 28.97
N THR A 193 -21.75 -2.02 29.43
CA THR A 193 -22.19 -2.26 30.81
C THR A 193 -21.10 -2.11 31.86
N TRP A 194 -19.83 -1.92 31.46
CA TRP A 194 -18.72 -1.85 32.40
C TRP A 194 -18.80 -0.62 33.33
N PRO A 195 -18.68 -0.83 34.65
CA PRO A 195 -18.45 0.25 35.60
C PRO A 195 -17.16 1.02 35.28
N ALA A 196 -17.10 2.32 35.54
CA ALA A 196 -15.94 3.17 35.21
C ALA A 196 -14.60 2.72 35.84
N ASN A 197 -14.63 1.90 36.89
CA ASN A 197 -13.46 1.35 37.59
C ASN A 197 -13.26 -0.15 37.32
N TYR A 198 -13.94 -0.70 36.32
CA TYR A 198 -13.83 -2.10 35.95
C TYR A 198 -12.50 -2.36 35.26
N ASP A 199 -11.65 -3.17 35.87
CA ASP A 199 -10.42 -3.66 35.24
C ASP A 199 -10.70 -5.00 34.53
N PRO A 200 -10.81 -5.01 33.18
CA PRO A 200 -11.12 -6.22 32.42
C PRO A 200 -9.97 -7.23 32.50
N LYS A 201 -10.12 -8.24 33.36
CA LYS A 201 -9.23 -9.40 33.41
C LYS A 201 -9.33 -10.15 32.07
N TYR A 202 -8.19 -10.30 31.39
CA TYR A 202 -8.11 -11.10 30.17
C TYR A 202 -8.38 -12.57 30.50
N PRO A 203 -9.45 -13.20 29.98
CA PRO A 203 -9.79 -14.57 30.34
C PRO A 203 -8.95 -15.54 29.50
N GLU A 204 -7.65 -15.55 29.77
CA GLU A 204 -6.65 -16.31 29.03
C GLU A 204 -7.03 -17.80 28.92
N VAL A 205 -7.61 -18.36 29.99
CA VAL A 205 -8.05 -19.75 30.07
C VAL A 205 -9.28 -20.02 29.21
N ALA A 206 -10.32 -19.17 29.28
CA ALA A 206 -11.54 -19.36 28.48
C ALA A 206 -11.26 -19.18 26.98
N HIS A 207 -10.36 -18.26 26.62
CA HIS A 207 -9.93 -18.08 25.24
C HIS A 207 -9.06 -19.24 24.75
N ARG A 208 -8.14 -19.74 25.59
CA ARG A 208 -7.36 -20.94 25.28
C ARG A 208 -8.27 -22.15 25.04
N GLN A 209 -9.28 -22.34 25.89
CA GLN A 209 -10.31 -23.37 25.74
C GLN A 209 -11.16 -23.19 24.47
N LYS A 210 -11.59 -21.96 24.15
CA LYS A 210 -12.35 -21.66 22.92
C LYS A 210 -11.52 -21.89 21.65
N MET A 211 -10.23 -21.55 21.69
CA MET A 211 -9.27 -21.79 20.59
C MET A 211 -8.92 -23.27 20.45
N GLU A 212 -8.78 -24.00 21.56
CA GLU A 212 -8.58 -25.45 21.58
C GLU A 212 -9.82 -26.19 21.07
N ALA A 213 -11.02 -25.77 21.48
CA ALA A 213 -12.29 -26.30 20.99
C ALA A 213 -12.47 -26.03 19.49
N LYS A 214 -12.12 -24.83 19.01
CA LYS A 214 -12.16 -24.49 17.58
C LYS A 214 -11.16 -25.34 16.78
N LYS A 215 -9.93 -25.49 17.27
CA LYS A 215 -8.91 -26.38 16.67
C LYS A 215 -9.35 -27.84 16.69
N ALA A 216 -10.00 -28.30 17.76
CA ALA A 216 -10.52 -29.65 17.88
C ALA A 216 -11.68 -29.90 16.91
N ALA A 217 -12.63 -28.97 16.79
CA ALA A 217 -13.73 -29.03 15.83
C ALA A 217 -13.22 -29.03 14.38
N GLU A 218 -12.20 -28.21 14.07
CA GLU A 218 -11.60 -28.13 12.74
C GLU A 218 -10.76 -29.39 12.42
N LYS A 219 -10.12 -29.99 13.43
CA LYS A 219 -9.44 -31.28 13.33
C LYS A 219 -10.42 -32.42 13.11
N GLU A 220 -11.55 -32.45 13.80
CA GLU A 220 -12.61 -33.43 13.60
C GLU A 220 -13.29 -33.27 12.24
N ALA A 221 -13.57 -32.04 11.79
CA ALA A 221 -14.06 -31.77 10.44
C ALA A 221 -13.06 -32.25 9.35
N ARG A 222 -11.75 -32.07 9.59
CA ARG A 222 -10.69 -32.57 8.71
C ARG A 222 -10.57 -34.10 8.75
N LYS A 223 -10.83 -34.73 9.91
CA LYS A 223 -10.84 -36.18 10.09
C LYS A 223 -12.06 -36.81 9.41
N ALA A 224 -13.24 -36.22 9.54
CA ALA A 224 -14.44 -36.62 8.81
C ALA A 224 -14.26 -36.49 7.29
N ARG A 225 -13.64 -35.40 6.81
CA ARG A 225 -13.26 -35.23 5.39
C ARG A 225 -12.24 -36.26 4.89
N ARG A 226 -11.36 -36.74 5.76
CA ARG A 226 -10.38 -37.80 5.43
C ARG A 226 -11.02 -39.19 5.44
N ALA A 227 -11.94 -39.46 6.35
CA ALA A 227 -12.66 -40.72 6.45
C ALA A 227 -13.64 -40.92 5.28
N ALA A 228 -14.14 -39.84 4.67
CA ALA A 228 -15.02 -39.88 3.51
C ALA A 228 -14.28 -40.10 2.16
N LYS A 229 -12.96 -40.31 2.16
CA LYS A 229 -12.18 -40.56 0.94
C LYS A 229 -12.03 -42.08 0.70
N PRO A 230 -12.31 -42.62 -0.50
CA PRO A 230 -12.05 -44.03 -0.79
C PRO A 230 -10.54 -44.31 -0.76
N PRO A 231 -10.12 -45.54 -0.40
CA PRO A 231 -8.71 -45.86 -0.27
C PRO A 231 -8.09 -45.99 -1.67
N MET A 232 -7.07 -45.17 -1.93
CA MET A 232 -6.16 -45.42 -3.05
C MET A 232 -4.91 -46.08 -2.48
N ALA A 233 -4.53 -47.16 -3.15
CA ALA A 233 -3.60 -48.18 -2.71
C ALA A 233 -2.26 -47.63 -2.19
N LEU A 234 -1.81 -48.30 -1.13
CA LEU A 234 -0.44 -48.31 -0.65
C LEU A 234 0.43 -48.98 -1.71
N ASP A 235 1.56 -48.36 -2.03
CA ASP A 235 2.81 -49.10 -2.14
C ASP A 235 3.82 -48.37 -1.24
N ASP A 236 4.34 -49.13 -0.29
CA ASP A 236 5.46 -48.79 0.59
C ASP A 236 6.76 -48.82 -0.23
N ASP A 237 7.67 -47.88 0.04
CA ASP A 237 9.08 -48.20 0.33
C ASP A 237 9.84 -46.94 0.76
N ASP A 238 10.68 -47.12 1.78
CA ASP A 238 11.66 -46.19 2.36
C ASP A 238 12.58 -45.57 1.28
N ASP A 239 12.78 -44.23 1.31
CA ASP A 239 14.12 -43.62 1.24
C ASP A 239 14.11 -42.10 1.57
N ASP A 240 15.20 -41.68 2.20
CA ASP A 240 15.56 -40.36 2.70
C ASP A 240 15.54 -39.26 1.61
N THR A 241 14.56 -38.34 1.61
CA THR A 241 14.62 -37.12 0.75
C THR A 241 14.00 -35.83 1.34
N ALA A 242 14.88 -34.84 1.54
CA ALA A 242 14.69 -33.38 1.41
C ALA A 242 13.41 -32.71 1.97
N LYS A 243 13.53 -32.09 3.16
CA LYS A 243 12.61 -31.04 3.64
C LYS A 243 12.57 -29.88 2.62
N LYS A 244 11.39 -29.62 2.03
CA LYS A 244 11.15 -28.43 1.18
C LYS A 244 11.54 -27.13 1.93
N PRO A 245 12.32 -26.22 1.31
CA PRO A 245 12.74 -24.98 1.97
C PRO A 245 11.53 -24.07 2.28
N LYS A 246 11.49 -23.49 3.49
CA LYS A 246 10.51 -22.47 3.88
C LYS A 246 10.88 -21.12 3.23
N MET A 247 9.88 -20.37 2.75
CA MET A 247 10.10 -19.02 2.22
C MET A 247 10.63 -18.06 3.31
N PRO A 248 11.59 -17.18 3.00
CA PRO A 248 12.09 -16.20 3.96
C PRO A 248 11.02 -15.16 4.33
N THR A 249 11.02 -14.70 5.59
CA THR A 249 10.06 -13.71 6.11
C THR A 249 10.70 -12.38 6.50
N GLY A 250 12.02 -12.21 6.31
CA GLY A 250 12.82 -11.06 6.74
C GLY A 250 12.39 -9.70 6.14
N PRO A 251 12.92 -8.57 6.63
CA PRO A 251 12.46 -7.22 6.28
C PRO A 251 13.00 -6.70 4.94
N ILE A 252 13.84 -7.48 4.24
CA ILE A 252 14.58 -7.01 3.06
C ILE A 252 13.84 -7.34 1.77
N ALA A 253 13.80 -6.36 0.86
CA ALA A 253 13.39 -6.55 -0.52
C ALA A 253 14.43 -6.01 -1.51
N PHE A 254 14.64 -6.76 -2.60
CA PHE A 254 15.47 -6.34 -3.73
C PHE A 254 14.61 -5.84 -4.88
N LEU A 255 14.89 -4.62 -5.32
CA LEU A 255 14.15 -3.94 -6.36
C LEU A 255 15.06 -3.67 -7.57
N PHE A 256 14.58 -3.99 -8.76
CA PHE A 256 15.33 -3.84 -10.00
C PHE A 256 14.75 -2.72 -10.87
N PRO A 257 15.54 -1.71 -11.28
CA PRO A 257 15.05 -0.59 -12.05
C PRO A 257 14.63 -0.99 -13.47
N GLY A 258 13.85 -0.13 -14.10
CA GLY A 258 13.38 -0.32 -15.47
C GLY A 258 14.16 0.52 -16.48
N GLN A 259 13.68 0.52 -17.73
CA GLN A 259 14.20 1.38 -18.79
C GLN A 259 14.16 2.87 -18.37
N GLY A 260 15.18 3.62 -18.78
CA GLY A 260 15.42 5.00 -18.37
C GLY A 260 16.44 5.16 -17.23
N SER A 261 16.92 4.05 -16.66
CA SER A 261 18.00 4.06 -15.66
C SER A 261 19.40 3.82 -16.25
N GLN A 262 19.49 3.45 -17.53
CA GLN A 262 20.77 3.19 -18.19
C GLN A 262 21.61 4.46 -18.36
N MET A 263 22.93 4.32 -18.28
CA MET A 263 23.89 5.40 -18.56
C MET A 263 25.19 4.82 -19.11
N VAL A 264 25.85 5.58 -19.99
CA VAL A 264 27.21 5.25 -20.43
C VAL A 264 28.15 5.31 -19.21
N GLY A 265 29.02 4.31 -19.09
CA GLY A 265 29.89 4.12 -17.94
C GLY A 265 29.27 3.26 -16.83
N MET A 266 28.03 2.77 -16.97
CA MET A 266 27.48 1.79 -16.03
C MET A 266 28.28 0.48 -16.09
N CYS A 267 28.29 -0.28 -14.99
CA CYS A 267 29.07 -1.52 -14.84
C CYS A 267 30.59 -1.31 -14.75
N ALA A 268 31.10 -0.08 -14.75
CA ALA A 268 32.53 0.20 -14.61
C ALA A 268 33.10 -0.28 -13.28
N SER A 269 32.30 -0.28 -12.20
CA SER A 269 32.76 -0.69 -10.87
C SER A 269 32.85 -2.21 -10.68
N VAL A 270 32.15 -2.97 -11.54
CA VAL A 270 32.11 -4.43 -11.51
C VAL A 270 32.77 -5.08 -12.73
N LYS A 271 33.27 -4.31 -13.70
CA LYS A 271 33.88 -4.85 -14.93
C LYS A 271 35.01 -5.85 -14.69
N ASP A 272 35.72 -5.70 -13.57
CA ASP A 272 36.87 -6.53 -13.21
C ASP A 272 36.51 -7.74 -12.33
N ASP A 273 35.29 -7.78 -11.81
CA ASP A 273 34.77 -8.87 -10.99
C ASP A 273 34.57 -10.14 -11.81
N ALA A 274 35.09 -11.27 -11.32
CA ALA A 274 35.10 -12.53 -12.07
C ALA A 274 33.69 -13.07 -12.35
N ALA A 275 32.75 -12.92 -11.41
CA ALA A 275 31.37 -13.37 -11.60
C ALA A 275 30.64 -12.46 -12.61
N CYS A 276 30.89 -11.15 -12.54
CA CYS A 276 30.32 -10.21 -13.50
C CYS A 276 30.88 -10.41 -14.92
N LYS A 277 32.18 -10.70 -15.06
CA LYS A 277 32.78 -11.08 -16.36
C LYS A 277 32.08 -12.28 -16.97
N GLN A 278 31.82 -13.33 -16.19
CA GLN A 278 31.08 -14.51 -16.66
C GLN A 278 29.65 -14.17 -17.13
N LEU A 279 28.95 -13.25 -16.45
CA LEU A 279 27.63 -12.79 -16.88
C LEU A 279 27.72 -12.05 -18.23
N PHE A 280 28.72 -11.20 -18.43
CA PHE A 280 28.94 -10.51 -19.70
C PHE A 280 29.38 -11.45 -20.82
N ASP A 281 30.20 -12.46 -20.53
CA ASP A 281 30.61 -13.48 -21.50
C ASP A 281 29.42 -14.30 -21.97
N LYS A 282 28.57 -14.76 -21.03
CA LYS A 282 27.29 -15.41 -21.35
C LYS A 282 26.37 -14.48 -22.15
N ALA A 283 26.32 -13.20 -21.78
CA ALA A 283 25.52 -12.23 -22.51
C ALA A 283 26.02 -12.04 -23.95
N LYS A 284 27.33 -11.97 -24.16
CA LYS A 284 27.94 -11.89 -25.49
C LYS A 284 27.58 -13.10 -26.36
N GLN A 285 27.57 -14.31 -25.78
CA GLN A 285 27.15 -15.53 -26.48
C GLN A 285 25.68 -15.49 -26.90
N VAL A 286 24.77 -15.03 -26.02
CA VAL A 286 23.32 -14.98 -26.30
C VAL A 286 22.94 -13.83 -27.25
N LEU A 287 23.56 -12.66 -27.07
CA LEU A 287 23.22 -11.43 -27.78
C LEU A 287 23.95 -11.31 -29.11
N GLY A 288 25.15 -11.89 -29.23
CA GLY A 288 25.98 -11.82 -30.44
C GLY A 288 26.79 -10.53 -30.57
N TYR A 289 26.85 -9.69 -29.53
CA TYR A 289 27.65 -8.46 -29.51
C TYR A 289 28.21 -8.21 -28.10
N ASP A 290 29.20 -7.33 -28.02
CA ASP A 290 29.83 -6.97 -26.76
C ASP A 290 28.96 -5.98 -25.97
N LEU A 291 28.17 -6.50 -25.03
CA LEU A 291 27.29 -5.68 -24.19
C LEU A 291 28.10 -4.86 -23.18
N LEU A 292 29.24 -5.37 -22.69
CA LEU A 292 30.06 -4.67 -21.70
C LEU A 292 30.65 -3.39 -22.30
N ASP A 293 31.23 -3.49 -23.50
CA ASP A 293 31.75 -2.30 -24.20
C ASP A 293 30.64 -1.27 -24.43
N LEU A 294 29.44 -1.70 -24.83
CA LEU A 294 28.30 -0.78 -24.99
C LEU A 294 27.91 -0.08 -23.66
N CYS A 295 27.91 -0.80 -22.54
CA CYS A 295 27.64 -0.23 -21.23
C CYS A 295 28.71 0.79 -20.79
N LEU A 296 29.98 0.51 -21.06
CA LEU A 296 31.11 1.35 -20.64
C LEU A 296 31.33 2.56 -21.55
N SER A 297 31.31 2.33 -22.86
CA SER A 297 31.80 3.24 -23.88
C SER A 297 30.67 3.89 -24.70
N GLY A 298 29.48 3.29 -24.74
CA GLY A 298 28.36 3.77 -25.56
C GLY A 298 28.49 3.38 -27.04
N PRO A 299 27.97 4.19 -27.99
CA PRO A 299 27.42 5.53 -27.82
C PRO A 299 26.07 5.54 -27.10
N LYS A 300 25.73 6.67 -26.46
CA LYS A 300 24.52 6.84 -25.64
C LYS A 300 23.24 6.48 -26.40
N ASP A 301 23.09 6.95 -27.64
CA ASP A 301 21.87 6.72 -28.43
C ASP A 301 21.64 5.23 -28.73
N LYS A 302 22.73 4.48 -28.93
CA LYS A 302 22.66 3.02 -29.09
C LYS A 302 22.28 2.32 -27.79
N LEU A 303 22.81 2.79 -26.65
CA LEU A 303 22.45 2.27 -25.33
C LEU A 303 21.01 2.61 -24.93
N ASP A 304 20.47 3.74 -25.38
CA ASP A 304 19.08 4.16 -25.13
C ASP A 304 18.06 3.43 -26.00
N ASP A 305 18.49 2.87 -27.13
CA ASP A 305 17.63 2.04 -27.98
C ASP A 305 17.17 0.80 -27.20
N THR A 306 15.85 0.61 -27.17
CA THR A 306 15.16 -0.47 -26.43
C THR A 306 15.77 -1.86 -26.64
N ARG A 307 16.28 -2.15 -27.85
CA ARG A 307 16.93 -3.43 -28.20
C ARG A 307 18.19 -3.71 -27.39
N PHE A 308 18.89 -2.66 -26.99
CA PHE A 308 20.14 -2.73 -26.24
C PHE A 308 19.95 -2.34 -24.78
N SER A 309 19.12 -1.33 -24.49
CA SER A 309 18.87 -0.85 -23.13
C SER A 309 18.33 -1.95 -22.23
N GLN A 310 17.43 -2.80 -22.75
CA GLN A 310 16.82 -3.86 -21.95
C GLN A 310 17.82 -4.97 -21.56
N PRO A 311 18.56 -5.60 -22.49
CA PRO A 311 19.64 -6.50 -22.11
C PRO A 311 20.69 -5.86 -21.20
N ALA A 312 21.07 -4.60 -21.48
CA ALA A 312 22.08 -3.89 -20.69
C ALA A 312 21.65 -3.73 -19.22
N LEU A 313 20.42 -3.28 -18.98
CA LEU A 313 19.87 -3.13 -17.63
C LEU A 313 19.67 -4.48 -16.92
N PHE A 314 19.24 -5.51 -17.66
CA PHE A 314 19.08 -6.85 -17.09
C PHE A 314 20.42 -7.43 -16.62
N VAL A 315 21.47 -7.35 -17.44
CA VAL A 315 22.82 -7.82 -17.07
C VAL A 315 23.42 -6.96 -15.96
N ALA A 316 23.23 -5.65 -16.00
CA ALA A 316 23.66 -4.74 -14.93
C ALA A 316 23.00 -5.09 -13.58
N GLY A 317 21.69 -5.35 -13.57
CA GLY A 317 20.97 -5.80 -12.37
C GLY A 317 21.49 -7.13 -11.82
N ALA A 318 21.84 -8.08 -12.70
CA ALA A 318 22.48 -9.33 -12.29
C ALA A 318 23.88 -9.11 -11.69
N CYS A 319 24.69 -8.22 -12.27
CA CYS A 319 25.99 -7.83 -11.71
C CYS A 319 25.85 -7.12 -10.36
N ALA A 320 24.78 -6.32 -10.16
CA ALA A 320 24.49 -5.71 -8.87
C ALA A 320 24.14 -6.76 -7.79
N VAL A 321 23.53 -7.89 -8.17
CA VAL A 321 23.33 -9.05 -7.27
C VAL A 321 24.67 -9.68 -6.90
N GLU A 322 25.61 -9.84 -7.84
CA GLU A 322 26.96 -10.34 -7.53
C GLU A 322 27.70 -9.39 -6.58
N LYS A 323 27.59 -8.08 -6.81
CA LYS A 323 28.17 -7.06 -5.95
C LYS A 323 27.61 -7.11 -4.52
N ILE A 324 26.29 -7.16 -4.36
CA ILE A 324 25.68 -7.25 -3.03
C ILE A 324 25.98 -8.58 -2.33
N ARG A 325 26.12 -9.69 -3.08
CA ARG A 325 26.56 -10.98 -2.52
C ARG A 325 27.91 -10.88 -1.84
N ARG A 326 28.85 -10.13 -2.42
CA ARG A 326 30.19 -9.90 -1.87
C ARG A 326 30.18 -8.88 -0.73
N GLU A 327 29.50 -7.76 -0.91
CA GLU A 327 29.59 -6.61 0.01
C GLU A 327 28.63 -6.72 1.20
N LYS A 328 27.49 -7.39 1.03
CA LYS A 328 26.41 -7.51 2.03
C LYS A 328 25.77 -8.91 1.99
N PRO A 329 26.52 -9.98 2.30
CA PRO A 329 26.00 -11.36 2.24
C PRO A 329 24.79 -11.59 3.16
N ASN A 330 24.71 -10.90 4.30
CA ASN A 330 23.55 -10.97 5.18
C ASN A 330 22.29 -10.40 4.52
N ALA A 331 22.42 -9.28 3.80
CA ALA A 331 21.29 -8.68 3.09
C ALA A 331 20.78 -9.59 1.97
N LEU A 332 21.69 -10.31 1.31
CA LEU A 332 21.34 -11.35 0.32
C LEU A 332 20.58 -12.52 0.97
N ALA A 333 21.08 -13.02 2.11
CA ALA A 333 20.46 -14.16 2.80
C ALA A 333 19.09 -13.83 3.40
N GLU A 334 18.87 -12.58 3.83
CA GLU A 334 17.63 -12.11 4.43
C GLU A 334 16.61 -11.56 3.41
N CYS A 335 16.97 -11.49 2.12
CA CYS A 335 16.07 -11.05 1.06
C CYS A 335 14.84 -11.96 1.02
N ALA A 336 13.68 -11.38 1.32
CA ALA A 336 12.42 -12.11 1.47
C ALA A 336 11.40 -11.77 0.38
N ALA A 337 11.65 -10.72 -0.40
CA ALA A 337 10.83 -10.37 -1.55
C ALA A 337 11.66 -9.69 -2.63
N THR A 338 11.20 -9.81 -3.87
CA THR A 338 11.78 -9.10 -5.00
C THR A 338 10.71 -8.53 -5.92
N ALA A 339 11.03 -7.38 -6.50
CA ALA A 339 10.18 -6.67 -7.45
C ALA A 339 11.07 -6.01 -8.50
N GLY A 340 10.53 -5.66 -9.65
CA GLY A 340 11.24 -4.78 -10.55
C GLY A 340 10.30 -4.03 -11.47
N LEU A 341 10.72 -2.86 -11.92
CA LEU A 341 9.89 -1.98 -12.74
C LEU A 341 9.96 -2.43 -14.20
N SER A 342 8.84 -2.89 -14.75
CA SER A 342 8.72 -3.37 -16.14
C SER A 342 9.78 -4.45 -16.43
N LEU A 343 10.82 -4.11 -17.20
CA LEU A 343 11.98 -4.98 -17.45
C LEU A 343 12.61 -5.55 -16.16
N GLY A 344 12.66 -4.78 -15.07
CA GLY A 344 13.27 -5.24 -13.82
C GLY A 344 12.56 -6.47 -13.24
N GLU A 345 11.31 -6.75 -13.61
CA GLU A 345 10.58 -7.94 -13.17
C GLU A 345 11.29 -9.23 -13.60
N TYR A 346 12.03 -9.23 -14.72
CA TYR A 346 12.82 -10.39 -15.16
C TYR A 346 14.02 -10.65 -14.25
N ASN A 347 14.69 -9.60 -13.77
CA ASN A 347 15.72 -9.74 -12.75
C ASN A 347 15.14 -10.29 -11.43
N ALA A 348 13.94 -9.83 -11.07
CA ALA A 348 13.22 -10.33 -9.90
C ALA A 348 12.93 -11.84 -10.01
N LEU A 349 12.45 -12.30 -11.18
CA LEU A 349 12.22 -13.73 -11.44
C LEU A 349 13.50 -14.57 -11.36
N VAL A 350 14.61 -14.07 -11.91
CA VAL A 350 15.92 -14.75 -11.84
C VAL A 350 16.43 -14.81 -10.41
N HIS A 351 16.36 -13.71 -9.66
CA HIS A 351 16.78 -13.68 -8.27
C HIS A 351 15.92 -14.62 -7.40
N ALA A 352 14.62 -14.71 -7.70
CA ALA A 352 13.70 -15.65 -7.07
C ALA A 352 13.98 -17.12 -7.41
N GLY A 353 14.89 -17.37 -8.36
CA GLY A 353 15.24 -18.70 -8.85
C GLY A 353 14.20 -19.30 -9.78
N ILE A 354 13.25 -18.51 -10.30
CA ILE A 354 12.21 -19.00 -11.23
C ILE A 354 12.81 -19.24 -12.61
N LEU A 355 13.64 -18.32 -13.10
CA LEU A 355 14.33 -18.43 -14.38
C LEU A 355 15.84 -18.51 -14.16
N SER A 356 16.53 -19.25 -15.03
CA SER A 356 17.98 -19.15 -15.15
C SER A 356 18.36 -17.78 -15.76
N PHE A 357 19.60 -17.35 -15.54
CA PHE A 357 20.08 -16.10 -16.15
C PHE A 357 20.02 -16.17 -17.69
N GLU A 358 20.45 -17.27 -18.28
CA GLU A 358 20.49 -17.48 -19.72
C GLU A 358 19.09 -17.53 -20.34
N ASP A 359 18.14 -18.24 -19.72
CA ASP A 359 16.76 -18.29 -20.22
C ASP A 359 16.10 -16.92 -20.13
N ALA A 360 16.24 -16.24 -18.98
CA ALA A 360 15.73 -14.89 -18.82
C ALA A 360 16.38 -13.92 -19.81
N LEU A 361 17.68 -14.03 -20.10
CA LEU A 361 18.34 -13.17 -21.07
C LEU A 361 17.84 -13.41 -22.51
N ARG A 362 17.58 -14.66 -22.90
CA ARG A 362 16.97 -14.98 -24.21
C ARG A 362 15.56 -14.37 -24.30
N VAL A 363 14.76 -14.51 -23.25
CA VAL A 363 13.43 -13.91 -23.16
C VAL A 363 13.50 -12.37 -23.22
N VAL A 364 14.43 -11.76 -22.49
CA VAL A 364 14.65 -10.30 -22.49
C VAL A 364 15.09 -9.81 -23.86
N LYS A 365 15.96 -10.56 -24.56
CA LYS A 365 16.36 -10.25 -25.95
C LYS A 365 15.14 -10.21 -26.86
N VAL A 366 14.31 -11.25 -26.84
CA VAL A 366 13.07 -11.32 -27.65
C VAL A 366 12.12 -10.18 -27.30
N ARG A 367 11.92 -9.90 -26.00
CA ARG A 367 11.10 -8.78 -25.53
C ARG A 367 11.61 -7.44 -26.06
N ALA A 368 12.92 -7.21 -25.97
CA ALA A 368 13.55 -5.95 -26.37
C ALA A 368 13.42 -5.71 -27.88
N GLU A 369 13.72 -6.73 -28.68
CA GLU A 369 13.61 -6.70 -30.13
C GLU A 369 12.15 -6.53 -30.58
N SER A 370 11.22 -7.31 -30.03
CA SER A 370 9.82 -7.26 -30.42
C SER A 370 9.14 -5.94 -30.00
N MET A 371 9.46 -5.40 -28.83
CA MET A 371 8.98 -4.07 -28.41
C MET A 371 9.54 -2.95 -29.27
N ALA A 372 10.81 -3.05 -29.69
CA ALA A 372 11.41 -2.06 -30.58
C ALA A 372 10.81 -2.09 -31.99
N GLU A 373 10.46 -3.27 -32.50
CA GLU A 373 9.76 -3.38 -33.79
C GLU A 373 8.31 -2.93 -33.69
N ALA A 374 7.59 -3.27 -32.60
CA ALA A 374 6.25 -2.74 -32.34
C ALA A 374 6.24 -1.20 -32.25
N ALA A 375 7.27 -0.62 -31.64
CA ALA A 375 7.44 0.83 -31.52
C ALA A 375 7.62 1.56 -32.88
N LYS A 376 8.09 0.86 -33.92
CA LYS A 376 8.21 1.41 -35.28
C LYS A 376 6.98 1.14 -36.14
N ALA A 377 6.09 0.26 -35.70
CA ALA A 377 4.94 -0.17 -36.47
C ALA A 377 3.77 0.82 -36.34
N GLY A 378 3.02 0.98 -37.43
CA GLY A 378 1.83 1.82 -37.45
C GLY A 378 2.11 3.32 -37.31
N ASP A 379 1.11 4.05 -36.82
CA ASP A 379 1.19 5.50 -36.69
C ASP A 379 2.08 5.92 -35.51
N PRO A 380 2.69 7.13 -35.56
CA PRO A 380 3.54 7.63 -34.48
C PRO A 380 2.86 7.57 -33.11
N HIS A 381 3.54 7.00 -32.14
CA HIS A 381 3.03 6.75 -30.79
C HIS A 381 4.16 6.81 -29.76
N GLY A 382 3.82 6.96 -28.48
CA GLY A 382 4.82 7.15 -27.43
C GLY A 382 4.23 7.14 -26.03
N MET A 383 4.94 7.79 -25.09
CA MET A 383 4.52 7.89 -23.69
C MET A 383 4.66 9.32 -23.17
N LEU A 384 3.73 9.74 -22.30
CA LEU A 384 3.68 11.05 -21.66
C LEU A 384 3.62 10.89 -20.14
N SER A 385 4.62 11.41 -19.43
CA SER A 385 4.62 11.47 -17.97
C SER A 385 3.80 12.67 -17.49
N VAL A 386 2.81 12.39 -16.63
CA VAL A 386 1.92 13.39 -16.03
C VAL A 386 2.06 13.34 -14.51
N VAL A 387 2.32 14.48 -13.89
CA VAL A 387 2.51 14.61 -12.43
C VAL A 387 1.58 15.69 -11.88
N GLY A 388 0.95 15.41 -10.75
CA GLY A 388 0.19 16.39 -9.96
C GLY A 388 -1.32 16.42 -10.25
N LEU A 389 -1.85 15.39 -10.93
CA LEU A 389 -3.30 15.21 -11.09
C LEU A 389 -3.78 13.98 -10.32
N ALA A 390 -5.02 14.01 -9.88
CA ALA A 390 -5.70 12.83 -9.34
C ALA A 390 -5.94 11.78 -10.44
N ASP A 391 -5.97 10.50 -10.06
CA ASP A 391 -6.12 9.39 -11.01
C ASP A 391 -7.43 9.47 -11.79
N ALA A 392 -8.52 9.84 -11.11
CA ALA A 392 -9.83 10.03 -11.75
C ALA A 392 -9.82 11.16 -12.79
N ASP A 393 -9.08 12.24 -12.53
CA ASP A 393 -8.99 13.38 -13.45
C ASP A 393 -8.20 13.04 -14.70
N LEU A 394 -7.07 12.34 -14.55
CA LEU A 394 -6.26 11.92 -15.69
C LEU A 394 -6.94 10.83 -16.50
N GLU A 395 -7.64 9.88 -15.86
CA GLU A 395 -8.44 8.88 -16.58
C GLU A 395 -9.61 9.53 -17.33
N ALA A 396 -10.28 10.53 -16.74
CA ALA A 396 -11.31 11.29 -17.44
C ALA A 396 -10.76 11.99 -18.69
N ILE A 397 -9.55 12.60 -18.60
CA ILE A 397 -8.87 13.20 -19.75
C ILE A 397 -8.56 12.13 -20.82
N CYS A 398 -7.98 11.00 -20.43
CA CYS A 398 -7.65 9.91 -21.36
C CYS A 398 -8.91 9.36 -22.04
N SER A 399 -10.01 9.20 -21.30
CA SER A 399 -11.30 8.74 -21.82
C SER A 399 -11.90 9.74 -22.81
N ASP A 400 -11.91 11.02 -22.47
CA ASP A 400 -12.38 12.08 -23.35
C ASP A 400 -11.55 12.16 -24.66
N VAL A 401 -10.23 12.10 -24.56
CA VAL A 401 -9.33 12.05 -25.74
C VAL A 401 -9.59 10.79 -26.57
N ARG A 402 -9.74 9.63 -25.95
CA ARG A 402 -10.01 8.37 -26.65
C ARG A 402 -11.36 8.40 -27.37
N ASN A 403 -12.40 8.95 -26.75
CA ASN A 403 -13.75 9.03 -27.32
C ASN A 403 -13.87 10.08 -28.43
N SER A 404 -13.07 11.16 -28.37
CA SER A 404 -13.01 12.19 -29.40
C SER A 404 -12.03 11.89 -30.53
N SER A 405 -11.22 10.84 -30.40
CA SER A 405 -10.27 10.40 -31.43
C SER A 405 -10.93 9.42 -32.43
N PRO A 406 -10.40 9.31 -33.66
CA PRO A 406 -10.83 8.29 -34.61
C PRO A 406 -10.78 6.87 -34.02
N ALA A 407 -11.66 5.98 -34.50
CA ALA A 407 -11.66 4.58 -34.09
C ALA A 407 -10.28 3.93 -34.26
N GLY A 408 -9.87 3.10 -33.29
CA GLY A 408 -8.57 2.44 -33.28
C GLY A 408 -7.45 3.24 -32.60
N ARG A 409 -7.71 4.48 -32.14
CA ARG A 409 -6.72 5.26 -31.40
C ARG A 409 -6.58 4.81 -29.95
N VAL A 410 -5.36 4.41 -29.59
CA VAL A 410 -4.97 4.08 -28.22
C VAL A 410 -4.57 5.34 -27.43
N CYS A 411 -5.12 5.47 -26.23
CA CYS A 411 -4.75 6.42 -25.20
C CYS A 411 -5.16 5.85 -23.83
N GLN A 412 -4.19 5.44 -23.01
CA GLN A 412 -4.45 4.81 -21.72
C GLN A 412 -3.35 5.11 -20.70
N LEU A 413 -3.69 4.96 -19.41
CA LEU A 413 -2.68 4.90 -18.35
C LEU A 413 -1.80 3.66 -18.55
N ALA A 414 -0.50 3.84 -18.39
CA ALA A 414 0.53 2.83 -18.65
C ALA A 414 1.41 2.56 -17.43
N ASN A 415 1.62 3.54 -16.56
CA ASN A 415 2.38 3.36 -15.33
C ASN A 415 1.76 4.16 -14.19
N PHE A 416 1.62 3.52 -13.04
CA PHE A 416 1.31 4.13 -11.76
C PHE A 416 2.59 4.13 -10.92
N LEU A 417 3.37 5.20 -11.00
CA LEU A 417 4.74 5.23 -10.47
C LEU A 417 4.81 5.61 -8.98
N PHE A 418 4.09 6.66 -8.60
CA PHE A 418 4.01 7.18 -7.23
C PHE A 418 2.76 8.06 -7.11
N PRO A 419 2.28 8.46 -5.93
CA PRO A 419 1.06 9.27 -5.79
C PRO A 419 1.01 10.46 -6.76
N GLN A 420 -0.04 10.52 -7.59
CA GLN A 420 -0.24 11.53 -8.64
C GLN A 420 0.87 11.60 -9.71
N GLY A 421 1.73 10.58 -9.80
CA GLY A 421 2.74 10.40 -10.84
C GLY A 421 2.35 9.24 -11.74
N ARG A 422 1.87 9.56 -12.93
CA ARG A 422 1.38 8.59 -13.92
C ARG A 422 2.11 8.76 -15.25
N VAL A 423 2.04 7.71 -16.06
CA VAL A 423 2.45 7.77 -17.47
C VAL A 423 1.27 7.33 -18.32
N VAL A 424 1.02 8.06 -19.40
CA VAL A 424 0.01 7.75 -20.42
C VAL A 424 0.72 7.23 -21.66
N SER A 425 0.25 6.12 -22.22
CA SER A 425 0.72 5.56 -23.49
C SER A 425 -0.36 5.67 -24.55
N GLY A 426 0.04 6.01 -25.77
CA GLY A 426 -0.89 6.10 -26.88
C GLY A 426 -0.30 6.69 -28.14
N HIS A 427 -1.16 6.90 -29.13
CA HIS A 427 -0.80 7.61 -30.36
C HIS A 427 -0.40 9.05 -30.06
N LYS A 428 0.57 9.57 -30.82
CA LYS A 428 1.15 10.90 -30.59
C LYS A 428 0.09 12.00 -30.60
N THR A 429 -0.86 11.94 -31.53
CA THR A 429 -1.99 12.87 -31.63
C THR A 429 -2.90 12.86 -30.40
N CYS A 430 -3.10 11.69 -29.76
CA CYS A 430 -3.83 11.60 -28.50
C CYS A 430 -3.00 12.19 -27.35
N LEU A 431 -1.70 11.89 -27.29
CA LEU A 431 -0.82 12.39 -26.24
C LEU A 431 -0.68 13.91 -26.25
N GLU A 432 -0.68 14.55 -27.42
CA GLU A 432 -0.67 16.01 -27.56
C GLU A 432 -1.92 16.64 -26.91
N GLN A 433 -3.08 16.01 -27.11
CA GLN A 433 -4.32 16.44 -26.46
C GLN A 433 -4.31 16.20 -24.95
N VAL A 434 -3.83 15.03 -24.50
CA VAL A 434 -3.67 14.73 -23.06
C VAL A 434 -2.74 15.74 -22.41
N GLN A 435 -1.61 16.08 -23.04
CA GLN A 435 -0.65 17.07 -22.53
C GLN A 435 -1.33 18.44 -22.36
N THR A 436 -2.08 18.88 -23.37
CA THR A 436 -2.80 20.15 -23.34
C THR A 436 -3.86 20.17 -22.23
N LYS A 437 -4.72 19.15 -22.18
CA LYS A 437 -5.82 19.04 -21.20
C LYS A 437 -5.30 18.87 -19.77
N ALA A 438 -4.25 18.07 -19.58
CA ALA A 438 -3.64 17.87 -18.25
C ALA A 438 -3.00 19.17 -17.74
N THR A 439 -2.27 19.90 -18.61
CA THR A 439 -1.68 21.19 -18.25
C THR A 439 -2.76 22.21 -17.89
N ALA A 440 -3.82 22.31 -18.70
CA ALA A 440 -4.96 23.19 -18.43
C ALA A 440 -5.69 22.84 -17.12
N LYS A 441 -5.73 21.56 -16.74
CA LYS A 441 -6.33 21.07 -15.49
C LYS A 441 -5.41 21.22 -14.26
N GLY A 442 -4.22 21.79 -14.42
CA GLY A 442 -3.31 22.10 -13.32
C GLY A 442 -2.26 21.01 -13.02
N ALA A 443 -1.94 20.13 -13.98
CA ALA A 443 -0.82 19.22 -13.83
C ALA A 443 0.48 19.99 -13.55
N LEU A 444 1.23 19.59 -12.52
CA LEU A 444 2.54 20.15 -12.20
C LEU A 444 3.56 19.90 -13.32
N LYS A 445 3.42 18.78 -14.03
CA LYS A 445 4.26 18.41 -15.17
C LYS A 445 3.49 17.52 -16.14
N ALA A 446 3.62 17.79 -17.44
CA ALA A 446 3.18 16.90 -18.52
C ALA A 446 4.26 16.88 -19.63
N GLN A 447 5.12 15.86 -19.63
CA GLN A 447 6.29 15.79 -20.53
C GLN A 447 6.43 14.42 -21.18
N TYR A 448 6.81 14.39 -22.45
CA TYR A 448 7.11 13.15 -23.15
C TYR A 448 8.25 12.39 -22.47
N VAL A 449 8.08 11.07 -22.39
CA VAL A 449 9.13 10.16 -21.92
C VAL A 449 10.02 9.85 -23.12
N ALA A 450 11.34 9.92 -22.94
CA ALA A 450 12.32 9.60 -23.97
C ALA A 450 12.42 8.08 -24.18
N VAL A 451 11.40 7.50 -24.82
CA VAL A 451 11.30 6.09 -25.18
C VAL A 451 10.85 5.94 -26.63
N SER A 452 11.15 4.79 -27.23
CA SER A 452 10.92 4.57 -28.66
C SER A 452 9.45 4.35 -29.03
N GLY A 453 8.57 3.99 -28.09
CA GLY A 453 7.17 3.67 -28.38
C GLY A 453 6.25 3.70 -27.17
N ALA A 454 4.96 3.39 -27.39
CA ALA A 454 3.90 3.42 -26.39
C ALA A 454 3.81 2.09 -25.61
N PHE A 455 4.77 1.87 -24.72
CA PHE A 455 4.83 0.64 -23.93
C PHE A 455 3.67 0.51 -22.94
N HIS A 456 3.37 -0.71 -22.49
CA HIS A 456 2.28 -0.98 -21.54
C HIS A 456 0.92 -0.55 -22.12
N SER A 457 0.70 -0.90 -23.40
CA SER A 457 -0.51 -0.56 -24.15
C SER A 457 -0.84 -1.60 -25.23
N PRO A 458 -2.08 -1.61 -25.77
CA PRO A 458 -2.48 -2.47 -26.87
C PRO A 458 -1.59 -2.36 -28.13
N LEU A 459 -0.83 -1.27 -28.29
CA LEU A 459 0.13 -1.12 -29.40
C LEU A 459 1.30 -2.12 -29.31
N MET A 460 1.50 -2.75 -28.15
CA MET A 460 2.53 -3.78 -27.93
C MET A 460 2.01 -5.22 -28.13
N GLN A 461 0.84 -5.41 -28.73
CA GLN A 461 0.22 -6.73 -28.91
C GLN A 461 1.16 -7.73 -29.63
N SER A 462 1.80 -7.32 -30.72
CA SER A 462 2.76 -8.17 -31.46
C SER A 462 3.97 -8.55 -30.61
N ALA A 463 4.43 -7.64 -29.74
CA ALA A 463 5.53 -7.89 -28.83
C ALA A 463 5.14 -8.90 -27.73
N ALA A 464 3.91 -8.81 -27.21
CA ALA A 464 3.37 -9.77 -26.24
C ALA A 464 3.24 -11.19 -26.82
N GLU A 465 2.85 -11.31 -28.08
CA GLU A 465 2.78 -12.62 -28.78
C GLU A 465 4.15 -13.25 -28.97
N ALA A 466 5.15 -12.47 -29.37
CA ALA A 466 6.54 -12.92 -29.49
C ALA A 466 7.10 -13.32 -28.10
N LEU A 467 6.84 -12.52 -27.08
CA LEU A 467 7.25 -12.79 -25.71
C LEU A 467 6.63 -14.09 -25.18
N ARG A 468 5.35 -14.34 -25.47
CA ARG A 468 4.67 -15.58 -25.04
C ARG A 468 5.39 -16.82 -25.53
N LYS A 469 5.81 -16.84 -26.81
CA LYS A 469 6.55 -17.95 -27.40
C LYS A 469 7.87 -18.19 -26.66
N ALA A 470 8.66 -17.13 -26.44
CA ALA A 470 9.92 -17.21 -25.73
C ALA A 470 9.77 -17.69 -24.27
N LEU A 471 8.75 -17.20 -23.55
CA LEU A 471 8.46 -17.64 -22.19
C LEU A 471 8.00 -19.10 -22.12
N MET A 472 7.25 -19.58 -23.12
CA MET A 472 6.84 -20.97 -23.21
C MET A 472 8.01 -21.92 -23.51
N GLU A 473 9.06 -21.46 -24.17
CA GLU A 473 10.30 -22.22 -24.38
C GLU A 473 11.20 -22.23 -23.14
N ALA A 474 11.16 -21.17 -22.33
CA ALA A 474 11.99 -21.05 -21.13
C ALA A 474 11.62 -22.07 -20.03
N THR A 475 12.62 -22.53 -19.27
CA THR A 475 12.42 -23.43 -18.12
C THR A 475 12.11 -22.64 -16.85
N PHE A 476 10.95 -22.93 -16.24
CA PHE A 476 10.52 -22.34 -14.97
C PHE A 476 10.78 -23.31 -13.83
N HIS A 477 11.51 -22.86 -12.81
CA HIS A 477 11.79 -23.63 -11.60
C HIS A 477 10.87 -23.12 -10.48
N LEU A 478 9.85 -23.92 -10.16
CA LEU A 478 8.83 -23.59 -9.16
C LEU A 478 8.89 -24.58 -7.99
N PRO A 479 8.54 -24.16 -6.76
CA PRO A 479 8.10 -22.81 -6.36
C PRO A 479 9.27 -21.80 -6.27
N PRO A 480 8.99 -20.48 -6.27
CA PRO A 480 10.02 -19.48 -6.09
C PRO A 480 10.65 -19.57 -4.69
N LYS A 481 11.93 -19.19 -4.59
CA LYS A 481 12.67 -19.20 -3.33
C LYS A 481 12.28 -18.03 -2.39
N MET A 482 11.59 -17.00 -2.90
CA MET A 482 11.09 -15.83 -2.17
C MET A 482 9.89 -15.22 -2.90
N THR A 483 9.18 -14.30 -2.26
CA THR A 483 8.02 -13.64 -2.86
C THR A 483 8.43 -12.76 -4.05
N VAL A 484 7.76 -12.91 -5.19
CA VAL A 484 7.92 -12.02 -6.35
C VAL A 484 6.69 -11.14 -6.48
N ILE A 485 6.87 -9.83 -6.66
CA ILE A 485 5.78 -8.87 -6.83
C ILE A 485 5.52 -8.63 -8.32
N SER A 486 4.29 -8.92 -8.75
CA SER A 486 3.79 -8.68 -10.09
C SER A 486 3.45 -7.21 -10.32
N ASN A 487 3.91 -6.69 -11.47
CA ASN A 487 3.64 -5.34 -11.96
C ASN A 487 2.16 -5.15 -12.32
N VAL A 488 1.51 -6.18 -12.85
CA VAL A 488 0.09 -6.13 -13.27
C VAL A 488 -0.83 -6.18 -12.06
N LEU A 489 -0.55 -7.07 -11.10
CA LEU A 489 -1.39 -7.22 -9.90
C LEU A 489 -1.14 -6.10 -8.87
N GLY A 490 0.07 -5.52 -8.88
CA GLY A 490 0.57 -4.65 -7.81
C GLY A 490 0.68 -5.38 -6.47
N GLY A 491 1.02 -6.67 -6.53
CA GLY A 491 1.01 -7.61 -5.41
C GLY A 491 1.72 -8.91 -5.80
N PRO A 492 1.78 -9.92 -4.92
CA PRO A 492 2.55 -11.12 -5.18
C PRO A 492 1.94 -11.93 -6.33
N PHE A 493 2.78 -12.66 -7.05
CA PHE A 493 2.29 -13.75 -7.90
C PHE A 493 1.49 -14.77 -7.06
N PRO A 494 0.45 -15.42 -7.61
CA PRO A 494 -0.34 -16.40 -6.86
C PRO A 494 0.53 -17.50 -6.26
N ALA A 495 0.23 -17.93 -5.02
CA ALA A 495 1.08 -18.87 -4.27
C ALA A 495 1.27 -20.24 -4.94
N ASN A 496 0.29 -20.67 -5.74
CA ASN A 496 0.34 -21.92 -6.51
C ASN A 496 0.36 -21.65 -8.02
N ALA A 497 0.94 -20.52 -8.44
CA ALA A 497 1.05 -20.15 -9.85
C ALA A 497 1.82 -21.22 -10.63
N THR A 498 1.21 -21.65 -11.73
CA THR A 498 1.81 -22.49 -12.76
C THR A 498 2.71 -21.66 -13.66
N LYS A 499 3.49 -22.32 -14.53
CA LYS A 499 4.28 -21.62 -15.56
C LYS A 499 3.38 -20.71 -16.40
N GLU A 500 2.20 -21.20 -16.76
CA GLU A 500 1.19 -20.50 -17.56
C GLU A 500 0.70 -19.23 -16.88
N ASP A 501 0.52 -19.23 -15.55
CA ASP A 501 0.13 -18.03 -14.79
C ASP A 501 1.22 -16.95 -14.85
N TYR A 502 2.50 -17.33 -14.73
CA TYR A 502 3.61 -16.39 -14.88
C TYR A 502 3.69 -15.86 -16.31
N VAL A 503 3.58 -16.74 -17.31
CA VAL A 503 3.59 -16.36 -18.73
C VAL A 503 2.47 -15.37 -19.02
N ASP A 504 1.27 -15.63 -18.54
CA ASP A 504 0.11 -14.77 -18.76
C ASP A 504 0.32 -13.37 -18.17
N LEU A 505 0.73 -13.28 -16.90
CA LEU A 505 0.98 -12.00 -16.25
C LEU A 505 2.12 -11.21 -16.91
N LEU A 506 3.19 -11.88 -17.36
CA LEU A 506 4.29 -11.22 -18.07
C LEU A 506 3.89 -10.73 -19.47
N CYS A 507 3.03 -11.46 -20.18
CA CYS A 507 2.49 -11.01 -21.46
C CYS A 507 1.53 -9.82 -21.27
N ARG A 508 0.63 -9.92 -20.28
CA ARG A 508 -0.26 -8.83 -19.87
C ARG A 508 0.52 -7.59 -19.46
N GLN A 509 1.69 -7.74 -18.82
CA GLN A 509 2.55 -6.61 -18.45
C GLN A 509 2.89 -5.70 -19.65
N LEU A 510 3.00 -6.22 -20.88
CA LEU A 510 3.30 -5.40 -22.06
C LEU A 510 2.10 -4.57 -22.53
N LEU A 511 0.88 -4.93 -22.11
CA LEU A 511 -0.39 -4.39 -22.60
C LEU A 511 -1.14 -3.59 -21.53
N GLU A 512 -0.93 -3.95 -20.27
CA GLU A 512 -1.61 -3.42 -19.09
C GLU A 512 -0.70 -2.49 -18.27
N PRO A 513 -1.29 -1.61 -17.44
CA PRO A 513 -0.52 -0.67 -16.64
C PRO A 513 0.41 -1.35 -15.64
N VAL A 514 1.62 -0.81 -15.49
CA VAL A 514 2.55 -1.18 -14.41
C VAL A 514 2.15 -0.49 -13.12
N MET A 515 1.70 -1.26 -12.14
CA MET A 515 1.19 -0.81 -10.83
C MET A 515 2.32 -0.60 -9.80
N TRP A 516 3.40 0.09 -10.18
CA TRP A 516 4.61 0.23 -9.35
C TRP A 516 4.36 0.82 -7.96
N GLU A 517 3.54 1.87 -7.87
CA GLU A 517 3.12 2.47 -6.59
C GLU A 517 2.50 1.42 -5.67
N LYS A 518 1.64 0.56 -6.22
CA LYS A 518 0.98 -0.51 -5.49
C LYS A 518 1.97 -1.62 -5.11
N CYS A 519 2.92 -1.97 -5.98
CA CYS A 519 4.00 -2.92 -5.66
C CYS A 519 4.81 -2.46 -4.44
N VAL A 520 5.23 -1.19 -4.40
CA VAL A 520 6.01 -0.63 -3.28
C VAL A 520 5.14 -0.58 -2.01
N LYS A 521 3.89 -0.12 -2.11
CA LYS A 521 2.96 -0.12 -0.97
C LYS A 521 2.73 -1.52 -0.41
N TYR A 522 2.61 -2.54 -1.26
CA TYR A 522 2.48 -3.93 -0.83
C TYR A 522 3.72 -4.43 -0.09
N LEU A 523 4.92 -4.13 -0.61
CA LEU A 523 6.18 -4.46 0.06
C LEU A 523 6.23 -3.84 1.47
N LEU A 524 5.87 -2.57 1.59
CA LEU A 524 5.84 -1.88 2.88
C LEU A 524 4.80 -2.51 3.83
N SER A 525 3.57 -2.76 3.36
CA SER A 525 2.52 -3.38 4.19
C SER A 525 2.82 -4.82 4.59
N SER A 526 3.68 -5.52 3.84
CA SER A 526 4.15 -6.88 4.16
C SER A 526 5.44 -6.88 5.02
N GLY A 527 5.81 -5.73 5.58
CA GLY A 527 6.94 -5.59 6.49
C GLY A 527 8.30 -5.50 5.80
N LYS A 528 8.35 -5.30 4.48
CA LYS A 528 9.61 -5.13 3.72
C LYS A 528 10.06 -3.67 3.74
N ASN A 529 10.53 -3.21 4.90
CA ASN A 529 10.91 -1.82 5.12
C ASN A 529 12.39 -1.50 4.81
N GLN A 530 13.19 -2.51 4.49
CA GLN A 530 14.58 -2.33 4.02
C GLN A 530 14.66 -2.71 2.53
N MET A 531 15.05 -1.75 1.70
CA MET A 531 15.00 -1.90 0.24
C MET A 531 16.38 -1.68 -0.37
N PHE A 532 16.73 -2.49 -1.38
CA PHE A 532 17.95 -2.35 -2.16
C PHE A 532 17.64 -2.21 -3.65
N GLU A 533 18.08 -1.12 -4.28
CA GLU A 533 17.93 -0.88 -5.72
C GLU A 533 19.15 -1.46 -6.40
N LEU A 534 18.96 -2.53 -7.15
CA LEU A 534 20.03 -3.30 -7.78
C LEU A 534 20.09 -2.96 -9.27
N GLY A 535 20.89 -1.95 -9.61
CA GLY A 535 21.02 -1.47 -10.98
C GLY A 535 21.63 -0.06 -11.06
N PRO A 536 21.84 0.45 -12.28
CA PRO A 536 22.42 1.77 -12.49
C PRO A 536 21.47 2.88 -12.04
N ASN A 537 22.04 4.05 -11.71
CA ASN A 537 21.31 5.21 -11.20
C ASN A 537 20.46 4.91 -9.96
N GLN A 538 19.48 5.76 -9.65
CA GLN A 538 18.64 5.71 -8.44
C GLN A 538 17.17 6.00 -8.78
N GLN A 539 16.68 5.38 -9.85
CA GLN A 539 15.34 5.62 -10.39
C GLN A 539 14.28 5.23 -9.35
N LEU A 540 14.38 4.03 -8.79
CA LEU A 540 13.39 3.50 -7.86
C LEU A 540 13.45 4.24 -6.53
N LYS A 541 14.64 4.51 -6.01
CA LYS A 541 14.83 5.30 -4.79
C LYS A 541 14.22 6.69 -4.91
N SER A 542 14.39 7.35 -6.06
CA SER A 542 13.81 8.67 -6.33
C SER A 542 12.28 8.63 -6.34
N MET A 543 11.67 7.59 -6.91
CA MET A 543 10.22 7.41 -6.89
C MET A 543 9.71 7.07 -5.49
N THR A 544 10.39 6.20 -4.75
CA THR A 544 10.00 5.83 -3.38
C THR A 544 9.96 7.02 -2.44
N LYS A 545 10.81 8.04 -2.63
CA LYS A 545 10.72 9.31 -1.88
C LYS A 545 9.32 9.95 -1.94
N ARG A 546 8.61 9.77 -3.05
CA ARG A 546 7.24 10.27 -3.25
C ARG A 546 6.15 9.31 -2.78
N ILE A 547 6.50 8.06 -2.50
CA ILE A 547 5.58 7.02 -2.00
C ILE A 547 5.62 6.98 -0.47
N ASP A 548 6.82 6.88 0.11
CA ASP A 548 7.05 6.79 1.54
C ASP A 548 8.42 7.34 1.92
N ALA A 549 8.43 8.40 2.74
CA ALA A 549 9.66 9.10 3.14
C ALA A 549 10.53 8.29 4.10
N SER A 550 9.95 7.39 4.90
CA SER A 550 10.67 6.53 5.83
C SER A 550 11.41 5.43 5.08
N ALA A 551 10.70 4.73 4.18
CA ALA A 551 11.25 3.72 3.30
C ALA A 551 12.38 4.30 2.44
N TRP A 552 12.22 5.51 1.91
CA TRP A 552 13.27 6.19 1.13
C TRP A 552 14.57 6.37 1.91
N LYS A 553 14.51 6.68 3.22
CA LYS A 553 15.72 6.81 4.07
C LYS A 553 16.43 5.47 4.26
N ALA A 554 15.68 4.38 4.37
CA ALA A 554 16.21 3.02 4.46
C ALA A 554 16.59 2.42 3.09
N PHE A 555 16.28 3.09 1.99
CA PHE A 555 16.52 2.60 0.63
C PHE A 555 17.99 2.78 0.23
N SER A 556 18.72 1.68 0.07
CA SER A 556 20.09 1.65 -0.44
C SER A 556 20.11 1.38 -1.94
N ASN A 557 21.07 1.95 -2.66
CA ASN A 557 21.31 1.63 -4.06
C ASN A 557 22.66 0.93 -4.21
N VAL A 558 22.69 -0.13 -5.02
CA VAL A 558 23.88 -0.92 -5.33
C VAL A 558 24.11 -0.80 -6.83
N GLN A 559 25.00 0.11 -7.20
CA GLN A 559 25.33 0.34 -8.61
C GLN A 559 26.39 -0.67 -9.08
N PRO A 560 26.16 -1.35 -10.21
CA PRO A 560 27.18 -2.15 -10.88
C PRO A 560 28.22 -1.25 -11.55
#